data_AF-A0A537VW16-F1
#
_entry.id   AF-A0A537VW16-F1
#
_cell.length_a   1.000
_cell.length_b   1.000
_cell.length_c   1.000
_cell.angle_alpha   90.00
_cell.angle_beta   90.00
_cell.angle_gamma   90.00
#
_symmetry.space_group_name_H-M   'P 1'
#
loop_
_entity.id
_entity.type
_entity.pdbx_description
1 polymer ?
#
loop_
_entity_poly.entity_id
_entity_poly.type
_entity_poly.pdbx_seq_one_letter_code
_entity_poly.pdbx_strand_id
1 'polypeptide(L)'
;DEQEPEPDVPVEEADIEQPLIPEWRVGPMALQYEEDRDRIVLVTSEQPEPLEDPEAEPDPDLEVATARFVATRAQMRAPAEHAATVVEAGRPRCRSCGNPMDASGHVCPAMNGHRES
;
A
#
# COMPACT_ATOMS: atom_id res chain seq x y z
N ASP A 1 18.88 7.31 -28.92
CA ASP A 1 17.47 7.62 -28.65
C ASP A 1 17.26 7.95 -27.18
N GLU A 2 17.43 9.22 -26.85
CA GLU A 2 16.94 9.81 -25.59
C GLU A 2 15.44 10.06 -25.78
N GLN A 3 14.60 9.18 -25.23
CA GLN A 3 13.18 9.49 -25.08
C GLN A 3 13.07 10.54 -23.95
N GLU A 4 12.79 11.79 -24.32
CA GLU A 4 12.36 12.82 -23.38
C GLU A 4 11.15 12.33 -22.59
N PRO A 5 11.07 12.56 -21.26
CA PRO A 5 9.95 12.09 -20.48
C PRO A 5 8.67 12.82 -20.93
N GLU A 6 7.70 12.03 -21.39
CA GLU A 6 6.34 12.48 -21.71
C GLU A 6 5.64 13.08 -20.47
N PRO A 7 4.67 14.00 -20.67
CA PRO A 7 4.25 14.97 -19.66
C PRO A 7 3.57 14.35 -18.43
N ASP A 8 3.54 15.16 -17.36
CA ASP A 8 2.84 14.96 -16.10
C ASP A 8 1.44 14.37 -16.33
N VAL A 9 1.28 13.08 -16.01
CA VAL A 9 -0.03 12.40 -16.11
C VAL A 9 -0.96 13.13 -15.13
N PRO A 10 -2.04 13.76 -15.60
CA PRO A 10 -2.98 14.44 -14.71
C PRO A 10 -3.49 13.46 -13.66
N VAL A 11 -3.43 13.84 -12.40
CA VAL A 11 -3.88 12.99 -11.26
C VAL A 11 -5.35 12.57 -11.42
N GLU A 12 -6.15 13.33 -12.20
CA GLU A 12 -7.55 13.02 -12.52
C GLU A 12 -7.73 11.78 -13.41
N GLU A 13 -6.68 11.30 -14.11
CA GLU A 13 -6.72 10.05 -14.89
C GLU A 13 -6.24 8.83 -14.08
N ALA A 14 -5.89 9.02 -12.80
CA ALA A 14 -5.43 7.95 -11.91
C ALA A 14 -6.56 7.35 -11.05
N ASP A 15 -7.82 7.47 -11.47
CA ASP A 15 -8.94 6.82 -10.79
C ASP A 15 -8.88 5.30 -10.98
N ILE A 16 -8.78 4.58 -9.88
CA ILE A 16 -8.72 3.12 -9.88
C ILE A 16 -10.15 2.56 -10.02
N GLU A 17 -10.38 1.73 -11.04
CA GLU A 17 -11.67 1.08 -11.26
C GLU A 17 -12.07 0.21 -10.05
N GLN A 18 -13.31 0.38 -9.59
CA GLN A 18 -13.85 -0.36 -8.45
C GLN A 18 -14.67 -1.58 -8.93
N PRO A 19 -14.60 -2.72 -8.22
CA PRO A 19 -13.90 -2.93 -6.95
C PRO A 19 -12.41 -3.25 -7.13
N LEU A 20 -11.55 -2.60 -6.35
CA LEU A 20 -10.14 -2.97 -6.26
C LEU A 20 -9.97 -4.24 -5.41
N ILE A 21 -9.65 -5.37 -6.06
CA ILE A 21 -9.26 -6.61 -5.37
C ILE A 21 -7.72 -6.68 -5.43
N PRO A 22 -7.01 -6.47 -4.31
CA PRO A 22 -5.57 -6.56 -4.30
C PRO A 22 -5.12 -8.01 -4.44
N GLU A 23 -4.10 -8.25 -5.26
CA GLU A 23 -3.44 -9.56 -5.38
C GLU A 23 -2.76 -9.96 -4.06
N TRP A 24 -2.14 -9.00 -3.38
CA TRP A 24 -1.50 -9.16 -2.08
C TRP A 24 -1.42 -7.83 -1.33
N ARG A 25 -1.27 -7.89 0.00
CA ARG A 25 -1.07 -6.69 0.83
C ARG A 25 0.41 -6.33 0.83
N VAL A 26 0.72 -5.05 0.60
CA VAL A 26 2.09 -4.55 0.73
C VAL A 26 2.48 -4.48 2.22
N GLY A 27 3.66 -5.00 2.54
CA GLY A 27 4.30 -4.87 3.85
C GLY A 27 5.56 -4.01 3.76
N PRO A 28 6.76 -4.60 3.77
CA PRO A 28 8.01 -3.85 3.64
C PRO A 28 8.09 -3.06 2.33
N MET A 29 8.56 -1.82 2.42
CA MET A 29 8.84 -0.97 1.27
C MET A 29 10.24 -0.40 1.36
N ALA A 30 10.96 -0.38 0.24
CA ALA A 30 12.26 0.24 0.10
C ALA A 30 12.24 1.27 -1.02
N LEU A 31 12.82 2.44 -0.78
CA LEU A 31 12.93 3.52 -1.75
C LEU A 31 14.40 3.85 -1.97
N GLN A 32 14.81 3.92 -3.23
CA GLN A 32 16.16 4.29 -3.63
C GLN A 32 16.13 5.34 -4.73
N TYR A 33 17.11 6.24 -4.73
CA TYR A 33 17.38 7.14 -5.84
C TYR A 33 18.69 6.71 -6.53
N GLU A 34 18.62 6.41 -7.83
CA GLU A 34 19.78 6.13 -8.69
C GLU A 34 20.22 7.43 -9.38
N GLU A 35 21.25 8.08 -8.83
CA GLU A 35 21.73 9.40 -9.29
C GLU A 35 22.18 9.37 -10.76
N ASP A 36 22.95 8.35 -11.16
CA ASP A 36 23.52 8.22 -12.51
C ASP A 36 22.46 8.20 -13.62
N ARG A 37 21.25 7.76 -13.28
CA ARG A 37 20.14 7.60 -14.23
C ARG A 37 18.99 8.56 -13.96
N ASP A 38 19.06 9.37 -12.91
CA ASP A 38 17.96 10.17 -12.40
C ASP A 38 16.65 9.34 -12.31
N ARG A 39 16.71 8.24 -11.55
CA ARG A 39 15.56 7.33 -11.36
C ARG A 39 15.28 7.08 -9.89
N ILE A 40 14.00 6.97 -9.57
CA ILE A 40 13.50 6.46 -8.31
C ILE A 40 13.17 4.98 -8.49
N VAL A 41 13.62 4.16 -7.55
CA VAL A 41 13.29 2.75 -7.45
C VAL A 41 12.46 2.55 -6.20
N LEU A 42 11.21 2.13 -6.35
CA LEU A 42 10.35 1.70 -5.26
C LEU A 42 10.23 0.17 -5.33
N VAL A 43 10.62 -0.51 -4.25
CA VAL A 43 10.45 -1.95 -4.08
C VAL A 43 9.44 -2.18 -2.97
N THR A 44 8.43 -3.00 -3.23
CA THR A 44 7.40 -3.36 -2.27
C THR A 44 7.33 -4.88 -2.18
N SER A 45 7.31 -5.41 -0.97
CA SER A 45 7.13 -6.84 -0.73
C SER A 45 5.78 -7.11 -0.09
N GLU A 46 5.25 -8.29 -0.34
CA GLU A 46 4.06 -8.80 0.31
C GLU A 46 4.22 -8.83 1.82
N GLN A 47 3.13 -8.50 2.53
CA GLN A 47 2.97 -8.70 3.95
C GLN A 47 2.47 -10.14 4.14
N PRO A 48 3.30 -11.06 4.67
CA PRO A 48 2.83 -12.40 4.98
C PRO A 48 1.71 -12.35 6.01
N GLU A 49 0.77 -13.30 5.93
CA GLU A 49 -0.27 -13.41 6.94
C GLU A 49 0.35 -13.71 8.32
N PRO A 50 -0.22 -13.17 9.40
CA PRO A 50 0.23 -13.50 10.75
C PRO A 50 0.17 -15.01 10.96
N LEU A 51 1.21 -15.58 11.56
CA LEU A 51 1.18 -16.97 11.99
C LEU A 51 0.04 -17.18 12.99
N GLU A 52 -0.64 -18.31 12.88
CA GLU A 52 -1.70 -18.70 13.83
C GLU A 52 -1.15 -18.83 15.26
N ASP A 53 0.11 -19.27 15.38
CA ASP A 53 0.88 -19.33 16.61
C ASP A 53 1.91 -18.18 16.65
N PRO A 54 1.78 -17.20 17.56
CA PRO A 54 2.74 -16.11 17.69
C PRO A 54 4.14 -16.55 18.17
N GLU A 55 4.28 -17.77 18.69
CA GLU A 55 5.59 -18.37 19.06
C GLU A 55 6.24 -19.14 17.91
N ALA A 56 5.53 -19.35 16.79
CA ALA A 56 6.09 -20.02 15.63
C ALA A 56 7.15 -19.14 14.94
N GLU A 57 8.23 -19.77 14.50
CA GLU A 57 9.26 -19.09 13.71
C GLU A 57 8.77 -18.90 12.26
N PRO A 58 9.06 -17.76 11.62
CA PRO A 58 8.74 -17.57 10.21
C PRO A 58 9.47 -18.62 9.36
N ASP A 59 8.76 -19.20 8.40
CA ASP A 59 9.35 -20.15 7.46
C ASP A 59 10.45 -19.44 6.64
N PRO A 60 11.73 -19.86 6.76
CA PRO A 60 12.83 -19.22 6.04
C PRO A 60 12.75 -19.41 4.52
N ASP A 61 11.99 -20.40 4.05
CA ASP A 61 11.79 -20.70 2.64
C ASP A 61 10.49 -20.08 2.08
N LEU A 62 9.78 -19.28 2.87
CA LEU A 62 8.58 -18.58 2.42
C LEU A 62 8.92 -17.54 1.33
N GLU A 63 8.49 -17.83 0.11
CA GLU A 63 8.59 -16.88 -1.01
C GLU A 63 7.50 -15.82 -0.89
N VAL A 64 7.89 -14.56 -0.70
CA VAL A 64 6.97 -13.41 -0.68
C VAL A 64 6.96 -12.70 -2.04
N ALA A 65 5.77 -12.30 -2.50
CA ALA A 65 5.67 -11.54 -3.74
C ALA A 65 6.43 -10.21 -3.61
N THR A 66 7.12 -9.78 -4.67
CA THR A 66 7.83 -8.50 -4.70
C THR A 66 7.55 -7.78 -6.01
N ALA A 67 7.20 -6.50 -5.92
CA ALA A 67 7.08 -5.60 -7.07
C ALA A 67 8.19 -4.54 -7.02
N ARG A 68 8.72 -4.22 -8.20
CA ARG A 68 9.75 -3.19 -8.39
C ARG A 68 9.30 -2.18 -9.44
N PHE A 69 9.18 -0.94 -9.03
CA PHE A 69 8.84 0.19 -9.89
C PHE A 69 10.08 1.05 -10.10
N VAL A 70 10.37 1.38 -11.36
CA VAL A 70 11.47 2.28 -11.73
C VAL A 70 10.88 3.41 -12.55
N ALA A 71 10.99 4.63 -12.05
CA ALA A 71 10.34 5.79 -12.65
C ALA A 71 11.19 7.05 -12.47
N THR A 72 10.90 8.08 -13.28
CA THR A 72 11.52 9.40 -13.08
C THR A 72 10.95 10.10 -11.84
N ARG A 73 11.65 11.12 -11.34
CA ARG A 73 11.14 11.97 -10.25
C ARG A 73 9.81 12.65 -10.59
N ALA A 74 9.62 13.05 -11.85
CA ALA A 74 8.37 13.65 -12.33
C ALA A 74 7.22 12.63 -12.27
N GLN A 75 7.43 11.42 -12.80
CA GLN A 75 6.42 10.35 -12.76
C GLN A 75 6.06 9.90 -11.34
N MET A 76 7.00 9.96 -10.39
CA MET A 76 6.73 9.60 -8.98
C MET A 76 6.03 10.70 -8.18
N ARG A 77 5.90 11.92 -8.72
CA ARG A 77 5.29 13.05 -8.00
C ARG A 77 3.79 12.84 -7.82
N ALA A 78 3.07 12.58 -8.90
CA ALA A 78 1.63 12.33 -8.90
C ALA A 78 1.21 11.21 -7.90
N PRO A 79 1.81 9.99 -7.93
CA PRO A 79 1.47 8.95 -6.96
C PRO A 79 1.86 9.30 -5.53
N ALA A 80 2.93 10.06 -5.30
CA ALA A 80 3.31 10.51 -3.96
C ALA A 80 2.29 11.51 -3.37
N GLU A 81 1.82 12.47 -4.17
CA GLU A 81 0.82 13.45 -3.76
C GLU A 81 -0.55 12.78 -3.52
N HIS A 82 -0.93 11.84 -4.38
CA HIS A 82 -2.12 11.03 -4.17
C HIS A 82 -2.03 10.17 -2.89
N ALA A 83 -0.89 9.48 -2.68
CA ALA A 83 -0.67 8.68 -1.48
C ALA A 83 -0.75 9.53 -0.21
N ALA A 84 -0.20 10.75 -0.22
CA ALA A 84 -0.32 11.67 0.91
C ALA A 84 -1.79 12.01 1.21
N THR A 85 -2.57 12.33 0.18
CA THR A 85 -4.01 12.61 0.30
C THR A 85 -4.78 11.42 0.91
N VAL A 86 -4.49 10.19 0.45
CA VAL A 86 -5.10 8.97 0.98
C VAL A 86 -4.73 8.74 2.45
N VAL A 87 -3.46 8.94 2.81
CA VAL A 87 -2.99 8.79 4.20
C VAL A 87 -3.65 9.84 5.12
N GLU A 88 -3.76 11.09 4.67
CA GLU A 88 -4.40 12.18 5.43
C GLU A 88 -5.89 11.94 5.68
N ALA A 89 -6.62 11.35 4.72
CA ALA A 89 -8.02 10.97 4.90
C ALA A 89 -8.19 9.96 6.05
N GLY A 90 -7.17 9.15 6.31
CA GLY A 90 -7.15 8.13 7.35
C GLY A 90 -8.13 7.00 7.10
N ARG A 91 -8.11 6.01 7.99
CA ARG A 91 -9.07 4.90 7.97
C ARG A 91 -10.45 5.38 8.47
N PRO A 92 -11.57 4.93 7.86
CA PRO A 92 -12.92 5.21 8.37
C PRO A 92 -13.03 4.87 9.86
N ARG A 93 -13.63 5.76 10.67
CA ARG A 93 -13.77 5.53 12.11
C ARG A 93 -15.07 4.79 12.43
N CYS A 94 -14.99 3.82 13.34
CA CYS A 94 -16.16 3.13 13.88
C CYS A 94 -17.08 4.12 14.59
N ARG A 95 -18.38 4.13 14.26
CA ARG A 95 -19.36 5.06 14.87
C ARG A 95 -19.58 4.82 16.37
N SER A 96 -19.29 3.60 16.85
CA SER A 96 -19.53 3.22 18.26
C SER A 96 -18.33 3.49 19.17
N CYS A 97 -17.11 3.14 18.74
CA CYS A 97 -15.90 3.29 19.57
C CYS A 97 -14.91 4.36 19.09
N GLY A 98 -15.08 4.90 17.89
CA GLY A 98 -14.18 5.90 17.30
C GLY A 98 -12.87 5.35 16.73
N ASN A 99 -12.59 4.06 16.90
CA ASN A 99 -11.36 3.44 16.39
C ASN A 99 -11.35 3.36 14.85
N PRO A 100 -10.17 3.45 14.22
CA PRO A 100 -9.98 3.16 12.80
C PRO A 100 -10.47 1.76 12.42
N MET A 101 -11.16 1.65 11.29
CA MET A 101 -11.62 0.38 10.72
C MET A 101 -10.73 -0.02 9.54
N ASP A 102 -10.33 -1.29 9.52
CA ASP A 102 -9.64 -1.87 8.38
C ASP A 102 -10.62 -2.17 7.23
N ALA A 103 -10.09 -2.35 6.02
CA ALA A 103 -10.89 -2.72 4.86
C ALA A 103 -11.61 -4.08 5.05
N SER A 104 -11.03 -4.99 5.83
CA SER A 104 -11.63 -6.28 6.21
C SER A 104 -12.67 -6.16 7.35
N GLY A 105 -12.93 -4.95 7.86
CA GLY A 105 -13.84 -4.67 8.97
C GLY A 105 -13.14 -4.37 10.29
N HIS A 106 -13.92 -4.20 11.36
CA HIS A 106 -13.42 -3.89 12.70
C HIS A 106 -14.21 -4.63 13.78
N VAL A 107 -13.50 -5.25 14.72
CA VAL A 107 -14.12 -5.84 15.92
C VAL A 107 -14.26 -4.75 16.97
N CYS A 108 -15.49 -4.25 17.16
CA CYS A 108 -15.75 -3.12 18.05
C CYS A 108 -15.68 -3.53 19.53
N PRO A 109 -14.73 -2.97 20.32
CA PRO A 109 -14.65 -3.27 21.75
C PRO A 109 -15.87 -2.79 22.53
N ALA A 110 -16.53 -1.72 22.07
CA ALA A 110 -17.72 -1.16 22.71
C ALA A 110 -18.98 -2.04 22.56
N MET A 111 -18.98 -3.02 21.64
CA MET A 111 -20.09 -3.95 21.40
C MET A 111 -19.82 -5.34 21.99
N ASN A 112 -18.90 -5.46 22.98
CA ASN A 112 -18.43 -6.74 23.52
C ASN A 112 -17.90 -7.73 22.45
N GLY A 113 -17.37 -7.22 21.34
CA GLY A 113 -16.72 -8.06 20.32
C GLY A 113 -17.65 -8.97 19.50
N HIS A 114 -18.98 -8.80 19.53
CA HIS A 114 -19.87 -9.58 18.66
C HIS A 114 -19.60 -9.29 17.18
N ARG A 115 -19.05 -10.28 16.45
CA ARG A 115 -19.33 -10.45 15.02
C ARG A 115 -20.74 -11.02 14.93
N GLU A 116 -21.66 -10.31 14.30
CA GLU A 116 -22.85 -10.98 13.75
C GLU A 116 -22.34 -11.90 12.64
N SER A 117 -22.64 -13.20 12.79
CA SER A 117 -22.27 -14.29 11.89
C SER A 117 -22.90 -14.15 10.51
#